data_AF-A0A7S3HRB5-F1
#
_entry.id   AF-A0A7S3HRB5-F1
#
_cell.length_a   1.000
_cell.length_b   1.000
_cell.length_c   1.000
_cell.angle_alpha   90.00
_cell.angle_beta   90.00
_cell.angle_gamma   90.00
#
_symmetry.space_group_name_H-M   'P 1'
#
loop_
_entity.id
_entity.type
_entity.pdbx_description
1 polymer ?
#
loop_
_entity_poly.entity_id
_entity_poly.type
_entity_poly.pdbx_seq_one_letter_code
_entity_poly.pdbx_strand_id
1 'polypeptide(L)'
;DSEEGAAKAEPKSTGKAKVKLYKMGEFCCNIVANYVKGKESAEPFTVKLQIDQRTKIDHCKSHLDRAGKLATVWHFSAADRRDCAAYDALCDYFVEKQRVGLVQTPNYYVYLVPPTEVYFKALGLPASNFVVGLQIPLKK
;
A
#
# COMPACT_ATOMS: atom_id res chain seq x y z
N ASP A 1 -19.59 46.53 3.68
CA ASP A 1 -19.18 45.77 2.49
C ASP A 1 -17.97 44.92 2.85
N SER A 2 -18.10 43.81 3.57
CA SER A 2 -19.07 42.70 3.47
C SER A 2 -18.85 41.86 2.20
N GLU A 3 -18.10 40.77 2.36
CA GLU A 3 -18.35 39.39 1.87
C GLU A 3 -17.08 38.59 2.19
N GLU A 4 -16.99 37.84 3.29
CA GLU A 4 -17.70 36.60 3.64
C GLU A 4 -17.31 35.44 2.70
N GLY A 5 -16.43 34.56 3.16
CA GLY A 5 -16.79 33.14 3.34
C GLY A 5 -15.79 32.26 2.58
N ALA A 6 -15.48 31.04 2.97
CA ALA A 6 -15.95 30.21 4.06
C ALA A 6 -14.83 29.20 4.35
N ALA A 7 -14.67 28.86 5.63
CA ALA A 7 -13.95 27.69 6.06
C ALA A 7 -14.48 26.46 5.29
N LYS A 8 -13.62 25.79 4.51
CA LYS A 8 -13.86 24.39 4.18
C LYS A 8 -13.08 23.53 5.16
N ALA A 9 -13.79 23.14 6.21
CA ALA A 9 -13.43 22.01 7.05
C ALA A 9 -12.98 20.85 6.16
N GLU A 10 -11.73 20.41 6.34
CA GLU A 10 -11.29 19.17 5.75
C GLU A 10 -12.12 18.03 6.38
N PRO A 11 -12.74 17.18 5.55
CA PRO A 11 -13.69 16.20 6.04
C PRO A 11 -12.95 15.12 6.83
N LYS A 12 -13.45 14.82 8.03
CA LYS A 12 -13.22 13.55 8.73
C LYS A 12 -13.55 12.41 7.75
N SER A 13 -12.53 11.78 7.16
CA SER A 13 -12.74 10.82 6.07
C SER A 13 -12.06 9.49 6.39
N THR A 14 -12.84 8.60 7.01
CA THR A 14 -12.83 7.13 6.80
C THR A 14 -11.67 6.59 5.95
N GLY A 15 -10.57 6.19 6.60
CA GLY A 15 -9.60 5.14 6.22
C GLY A 15 -9.12 4.96 4.76
N LYS A 16 -9.40 5.87 3.83
CA LYS A 16 -9.13 5.70 2.39
C LYS A 16 -8.26 6.81 1.85
N ALA A 17 -7.13 6.47 1.24
CA ALA A 17 -6.21 7.42 0.62
C ALA A 17 -6.05 7.12 -0.88
N LYS A 18 -6.15 8.15 -1.74
CA LYS A 18 -5.77 8.02 -3.16
C LYS A 18 -4.26 8.13 -3.29
N VAL A 19 -3.66 7.17 -3.99
CA VAL A 19 -2.20 7.02 -4.08
C VAL A 19 -1.80 6.82 -5.53
N LYS A 20 -0.73 7.48 -5.95
CA LYS A 20 -0.12 7.29 -7.26
C LYS A 20 1.00 6.26 -7.16
N LEU A 21 0.89 5.16 -7.91
CA LEU A 21 1.96 4.19 -8.04
C LEU A 21 2.90 4.60 -9.16
N TYR A 22 4.18 4.59 -8.84
CA TYR A 22 5.28 4.73 -9.79
C TYR A 22 6.11 3.47 -9.74
N LYS A 23 6.55 2.97 -10.90
CA LYS A 23 7.45 1.82 -11.01
C LYS A 23 8.71 2.29 -11.71
N MET A 24 9.86 2.16 -11.07
CA MET A 24 11.16 2.61 -11.62
C MET A 24 11.13 4.08 -12.10
N GLY A 25 10.49 4.96 -11.32
CA GLY A 25 10.32 6.38 -11.67
C GLY A 25 9.19 6.71 -12.67
N GLU A 26 8.63 5.73 -13.36
CA GLU A 26 7.52 5.95 -14.32
C GLU A 26 6.15 5.80 -13.65
N PHE A 27 5.20 6.66 -14.03
CA PHE A 27 3.82 6.54 -13.53
C PHE A 27 3.20 5.24 -14.04
N CYS A 28 2.67 4.44 -13.11
CA CYS A 28 2.03 3.16 -13.42
C CYS A 28 0.51 3.31 -13.41
N CYS A 29 -0.08 3.66 -12.26
CA CYS A 29 -1.52 3.81 -12.10
C CYS A 29 -1.88 4.55 -10.80
N ASN A 30 -3.15 4.96 -10.69
CA ASN A 30 -3.72 5.40 -9.42
C ASN A 30 -4.40 4.23 -8.69
N ILE A 31 -4.22 4.18 -7.38
CA ILE A 31 -4.86 3.22 -6.49
C ILE A 31 -5.58 3.92 -5.34
N VAL A 32 -6.46 3.19 -4.68
CA VAL A 32 -7.09 3.57 -3.41
C VAL A 32 -6.56 2.63 -2.33
N ALA A 33 -5.93 3.21 -1.31
CA ALA A 33 -5.47 2.52 -0.12
C ALA A 33 -6.55 2.58 0.97
N ASN A 34 -7.10 1.42 1.32
CA ASN A 34 -8.10 1.26 2.36
C ASN A 34 -7.44 0.65 3.60
N TYR A 35 -7.51 1.32 4.74
CA TYR A 35 -7.04 0.78 6.01
C TYR A 35 -7.84 -0.47 6.39
N VAL A 36 -7.14 -1.53 6.80
CA VAL A 36 -7.76 -2.79 7.25
C VAL A 36 -7.54 -3.00 8.75
N LYS A 37 -6.29 -2.98 9.20
CA LYS A 37 -5.91 -3.21 10.60
C LYS A 37 -4.48 -2.76 10.88
N GLY A 38 -4.15 -2.50 12.14
CA GLY A 38 -2.79 -2.19 12.58
C GLY A 38 -2.75 -0.93 13.44
N LYS A 39 -1.59 -0.26 13.48
CA LYS A 39 -1.43 0.98 14.26
C LYS A 39 -2.33 2.08 13.67
N GLU A 40 -3.39 2.46 14.39
CA GLU A 40 -4.33 3.52 13.95
C GLU A 40 -3.65 4.89 13.77
N SER A 41 -2.58 5.15 14.54
CA SER A 41 -1.72 6.34 14.38
C SER A 41 -0.49 6.04 13.53
N ALA A 42 -0.62 5.20 12.49
CA ALA A 42 0.43 5.08 11.48
C ALA A 42 0.64 6.45 10.81
N GLU A 43 1.89 6.76 10.46
CA GLU A 43 2.17 7.99 9.70
C GLU A 43 1.27 8.05 8.45
N PRO A 44 0.79 9.25 8.09
CA PRO A 44 -0.11 9.44 6.97
C PRO A 44 0.48 8.77 5.72
N PHE A 45 -0.36 7.95 5.09
CA PHE A 45 0.05 7.15 3.96
C PHE A 45 0.43 8.08 2.79
N THR A 46 1.70 8.08 2.38
CA THR A 46 2.19 8.96 1.32
C THR A 46 1.35 8.80 0.05
N VAL A 47 0.92 9.93 -0.54
CA VAL A 47 0.12 10.00 -1.77
C VAL A 47 0.84 9.51 -3.03
N LYS A 48 2.13 9.18 -2.93
CA LYS A 48 3.00 8.67 -3.99
C LYS A 48 3.80 7.49 -3.46
N LEU A 49 3.75 6.36 -4.15
CA LEU A 49 4.56 5.18 -3.85
C LEU A 49 5.48 4.90 -5.03
N GLN A 50 6.79 4.94 -4.78
CA GLN A 50 7.81 4.63 -5.78
C GLN A 50 8.30 3.20 -5.55
N ILE A 51 7.84 2.30 -6.40
CA ILE A 51 8.23 0.89 -6.38
C ILE A 51 9.50 0.75 -7.20
N ASP A 52 10.62 1.04 -6.55
CA ASP A 52 11.95 0.94 -7.17
C ASP A 52 12.65 -0.36 -6.79
N GLN A 53 12.09 -1.11 -5.84
CA GLN A 53 12.64 -2.37 -5.36
C GLN A 53 11.59 -3.47 -5.36
N ARG A 54 12.09 -4.71 -5.41
CA ARG A 54 11.30 -5.93 -5.24
C ARG A 54 12.08 -6.91 -4.37
N THR A 55 11.40 -7.65 -3.52
CA THR A 55 12.05 -8.60 -2.61
C THR A 55 11.27 -9.90 -2.49
N LYS A 56 11.90 -10.92 -1.90
CA LYS A 56 11.26 -12.21 -1.64
C LYS A 56 10.21 -12.04 -0.54
N ILE A 57 9.17 -12.85 -0.61
CA ILE A 57 8.11 -12.89 0.40
C ILE A 57 8.67 -13.18 1.81
N ASP A 58 9.72 -14.00 1.91
CA ASP A 58 10.37 -14.33 3.20
C ASP A 58 10.95 -13.10 3.90
N HIS A 59 11.47 -12.14 3.12
CA HIS A 59 11.99 -10.90 3.66
C HIS A 59 10.86 -10.00 4.20
N CYS A 60 9.74 -9.97 3.47
CA CYS A 60 8.52 -9.30 3.92
C CYS A 60 7.98 -9.92 5.22
N LYS A 61 7.94 -11.26 5.29
CA LYS A 61 7.51 -12.00 6.48
C LYS A 61 8.38 -11.69 7.69
N SER A 62 9.71 -11.76 7.55
CA SER A 62 10.64 -11.44 8.64
C SER A 62 10.44 -10.02 9.19
N HIS A 63 10.22 -9.03 8.32
CA HIS A 63 9.91 -7.66 8.74
C HIS A 63 8.54 -7.56 9.42
N LEU A 64 7.53 -8.25 8.90
CA LEU A 64 6.18 -8.28 9.48
C LEU A 64 6.21 -8.88 10.89
N ASP A 65 6.88 -10.02 11.07
CA ASP A 65 7.04 -10.72 12.34
C ASP A 65 7.80 -9.84 13.36
N ARG A 66 8.86 -9.15 12.93
CA ARG A 66 9.63 -8.23 13.78
C ARG A 66 8.85 -6.99 14.21
N ALA A 67 7.99 -6.47 13.32
CA ALA A 67 7.16 -5.31 13.58
C ALA A 67 5.96 -5.65 14.47
N GLY A 68 5.37 -6.84 14.31
CA GLY A 68 4.23 -7.31 15.07
C GLY A 68 3.07 -6.30 15.02
N LYS A 69 2.66 -5.81 16.19
CA LYS A 69 1.53 -4.86 16.34
C LYS A 69 1.80 -3.47 15.73
N LEU A 70 3.03 -3.16 15.37
CA LEU A 70 3.38 -1.88 14.74
C LEU A 70 3.12 -1.87 13.23
N ALA A 71 2.93 -3.05 12.62
CA ALA A 71 2.61 -3.15 11.20
C ALA A 71 1.17 -2.70 10.93
N THR A 72 0.98 -2.02 9.80
CA THR A 72 -0.34 -1.60 9.32
C THR A 72 -0.64 -2.25 7.98
N VAL A 73 -1.83 -2.84 7.90
CA VAL A 73 -2.32 -3.57 6.74
C VAL A 73 -3.31 -2.70 5.99
N TRP A 74 -3.07 -2.55 4.69
CA TRP A 74 -3.86 -1.79 3.74
C TRP A 74 -4.34 -2.71 2.63
N HIS A 75 -5.53 -2.44 2.09
CA HIS A 75 -5.98 -3.01 0.82
C HIS A 75 -5.87 -1.95 -0.27
N PHE A 76 -5.11 -2.28 -1.33
CA PHE A 76 -4.99 -1.45 -2.52
C PHE A 76 -5.93 -1.96 -3.60
N SER A 77 -6.73 -1.08 -4.17
CA SER A 77 -7.54 -1.33 -5.37
C SER A 77 -7.22 -0.29 -6.43
N ALA A 78 -7.38 -0.61 -7.72
CA ALA A 78 -7.35 0.40 -8.76
C ALA A 78 -8.33 1.55 -8.44
N ALA A 79 -7.92 2.80 -8.69
CA ALA A 79 -8.75 3.95 -8.39
C ALA A 79 -9.89 4.13 -9.40
N ASP A 80 -9.58 3.93 -10.68
CA ASP A 80 -10.53 4.02 -11.79
C ASP A 80 -10.40 2.81 -12.74
N ARG A 81 -11.42 2.59 -13.58
CA ARG A 81 -11.40 1.50 -14.59
C ARG A 81 -10.20 1.55 -15.55
N ARG A 82 -9.66 2.75 -15.79
CA ARG A 82 -8.48 2.97 -16.64
C ARG A 82 -7.18 2.48 -15.97
N ASP A 83 -7.16 2.46 -14.65
CA ASP A 83 -6.02 2.01 -13.85
C ASP A 83 -5.99 0.49 -13.69
N CYS A 84 -7.12 -0.21 -13.87
CA CYS A 84 -7.23 -1.67 -13.71
C CYS A 84 -6.19 -2.44 -14.52
N ALA A 85 -6.05 -2.17 -15.83
CA ALA A 85 -5.13 -2.91 -16.68
C ALA A 85 -3.67 -2.79 -16.22
N ALA A 86 -3.25 -1.58 -15.81
CA ALA A 86 -1.90 -1.35 -15.30
C ALA A 86 -1.70 -1.93 -13.89
N TYR A 87 -2.73 -1.87 -13.04
CA TYR A 87 -2.73 -2.50 -11.72
C TYR A 87 -2.61 -4.03 -11.81
N ASP A 88 -3.38 -4.66 -12.70
CA ASP A 88 -3.35 -6.10 -12.93
C ASP A 88 -2.00 -6.52 -13.50
N ALA A 89 -1.49 -5.81 -14.51
CA ALA A 89 -0.16 -6.07 -15.08
C ALA A 89 0.97 -5.92 -14.04
N LEU A 90 0.84 -4.99 -13.09
CA LEU A 90 1.78 -4.85 -11.98
C LEU A 90 1.72 -6.06 -11.04
N CYS A 91 0.53 -6.57 -10.75
CA CYS A 91 0.34 -7.77 -9.95
C CYS A 91 0.96 -8.99 -10.63
N ASP A 92 0.63 -9.22 -11.90
CA ASP A 92 1.14 -10.33 -12.70
C ASP A 92 2.66 -10.31 -12.76
N TYR A 93 3.25 -9.13 -12.98
CA TYR A 93 4.69 -8.95 -12.95
C TYR A 93 5.33 -9.41 -11.63
N PHE A 94 4.73 -9.11 -10.48
CA PHE A 94 5.25 -9.56 -9.18
C PHE A 94 5.14 -11.07 -9.00
N VAL A 95 4.00 -11.64 -9.39
CA VAL A 95 3.74 -13.08 -9.32
C VAL A 95 4.72 -13.85 -10.21
N GLU A 96 4.88 -13.43 -11.46
CA GLU A 96 5.83 -14.02 -12.41
C GLU A 96 7.26 -14.01 -11.90
N LYS A 97 7.68 -12.90 -11.27
CA LYS A 97 9.04 -12.78 -10.73
C LYS A 97 9.19 -13.45 -9.37
N GLN A 98 8.12 -14.00 -8.80
CA GLN A 98 8.06 -14.54 -7.45
C GLN A 98 8.59 -13.55 -6.40
N ARG A 99 8.17 -12.30 -6.49
CA ARG A 99 8.62 -11.21 -5.62
C ARG A 99 7.41 -10.36 -5.21
N VAL A 100 7.60 -9.57 -4.16
CA VAL A 100 6.67 -8.51 -3.75
C VAL A 100 7.31 -7.15 -4.04
N GLY A 101 6.47 -6.15 -4.32
CA GLY A 101 6.93 -4.77 -4.45
C GLY A 101 7.42 -4.24 -3.11
N LEU A 102 8.47 -3.43 -3.12
CA LEU A 102 8.99 -2.75 -1.93
C LEU A 102 9.16 -1.27 -2.23
N VAL A 103 8.50 -0.45 -1.41
CA VAL A 103 8.68 0.99 -1.36
C VAL A 103 9.40 1.30 -0.06
N GLN A 104 10.50 2.03 -0.16
CA GLN A 104 11.23 2.55 0.98
C GLN A 104 10.96 4.04 1.10
N THR A 105 10.41 4.44 2.24
CA THR A 105 10.29 5.85 2.61
C THR A 105 11.28 6.17 3.73
N PRO A 106 11.50 7.44 4.08
CA PRO A 106 12.39 7.80 5.19
C PRO A 106 11.98 7.24 6.55
N ASN A 107 10.68 6.92 6.74
CA ASN A 107 10.13 6.55 8.06
C ASN A 107 9.54 5.13 8.11
N TYR A 108 9.19 4.55 6.97
CA TYR A 108 8.58 3.22 6.89
C TYR A 108 8.84 2.53 5.55
N TYR A 109 8.74 1.20 5.55
CA TYR A 109 8.62 0.39 4.35
C TYR A 109 7.15 0.16 4.00
N VAL A 110 6.83 0.09 2.71
CA VAL A 110 5.56 -0.46 2.23
C VAL A 110 5.85 -1.64 1.33
N TYR A 111 5.39 -2.81 1.73
CA TYR A 111 5.39 -3.98 0.87
C TYR A 111 4.07 -4.05 0.10
N LEU A 112 4.15 -4.25 -1.21
CA LEU A 112 2.99 -4.50 -2.07
C LEU A 112 2.95 -5.99 -2.37
N VAL A 113 2.01 -6.68 -1.73
CA VAL A 113 1.82 -8.13 -1.85
C VAL A 113 0.69 -8.40 -2.83
N PRO A 114 0.95 -9.00 -4.01
CA PRO A 114 -0.11 -9.30 -4.96
C PRO A 114 -1.12 -10.31 -4.39
N PRO A 115 -2.38 -10.30 -4.86
CA PRO A 115 -3.47 -11.12 -4.34
C PRO A 115 -3.31 -12.60 -4.70
N THR A 116 -2.37 -13.27 -4.04
CA THR A 116 -2.14 -14.71 -4.21
C THR A 116 -2.30 -15.42 -2.87
N GLU A 117 -3.04 -16.53 -2.88
CA GLU A 117 -3.26 -17.33 -1.68
C GLU A 117 -1.95 -17.81 -1.04
N VAL A 118 -0.96 -18.15 -1.87
CA VAL A 118 0.36 -18.59 -1.44
C VAL A 118 1.05 -17.51 -0.59
N TYR A 119 1.00 -16.24 -1.02
CA TYR A 119 1.64 -15.16 -0.29
C TYR A 119 0.88 -14.79 0.98
N PHE A 120 -0.45 -14.78 0.93
CA PHE A 120 -1.25 -14.48 2.11
C PHE A 120 -1.12 -15.56 3.17
N LYS A 121 -1.12 -16.84 2.78
CA LYS A 121 -0.85 -17.95 3.70
C LYS A 121 0.54 -17.85 4.32
N ALA A 122 1.56 -17.51 3.53
CA ALA A 122 2.93 -17.34 4.03
C ALA A 122 3.04 -16.22 5.08
N LEU A 123 2.26 -15.14 4.91
CA LEU A 123 2.23 -13.96 5.79
C LEU A 123 1.18 -14.06 6.93
N GLY A 124 0.40 -15.15 7.01
CA GLY A 124 -0.69 -15.26 7.99
C GLY A 124 -1.81 -14.25 7.78
N LEU A 125 -2.03 -13.81 6.54
CA LEU A 125 -3.07 -12.88 6.16
C LEU A 125 -4.31 -13.63 5.63
N PRO A 126 -5.52 -13.08 5.81
CA PRO A 126 -6.72 -13.64 5.19
C PRO A 126 -6.62 -13.57 3.66
N ALA A 127 -7.28 -14.51 2.98
CA ALA A 127 -7.43 -14.44 1.53
C ALA A 127 -8.16 -13.16 1.12
N SER A 128 -7.72 -12.55 0.02
CA SER A 128 -8.25 -11.28 -0.48
C SER A 128 -8.08 -11.21 -2.00
N ASN A 129 -8.95 -10.49 -2.69
CA ASN A 129 -8.78 -10.19 -4.12
C ASN A 129 -8.03 -8.87 -4.34
N PHE A 130 -7.59 -8.22 -3.27
CA PHE A 130 -6.89 -6.94 -3.31
C PHE A 130 -5.41 -7.14 -3.01
N VAL A 131 -4.55 -6.38 -3.70
CA VAL A 131 -3.16 -6.22 -3.29
C VAL A 131 -3.12 -5.75 -1.84
N VAL A 132 -2.33 -6.41 -1.02
CA VAL A 132 -2.14 -6.03 0.38
C VAL A 132 -0.90 -5.15 0.50
N GLY A 133 -1.10 -3.97 1.07
CA GLY A 133 -0.04 -3.07 1.51
C GLY A 133 0.36 -3.34 2.95
N LEU A 134 1.61 -3.73 3.20
CA LEU A 134 2.14 -3.84 4.56
C LEU A 134 3.05 -2.65 4.84
N GLN A 135 2.56 -1.70 5.63
CA GLN A 135 3.33 -0.57 6.12
C GLN A 135 4.04 -0.96 7.42
N ILE A 136 5.37 -0.92 7.40
CA ILE A 136 6.23 -1.34 8.50
C ILE A 136 7.15 -0.17 8.88
N PRO A 137 7.04 0.39 10.10
CA PRO A 137 7.88 1.52 10.51
C PRO A 137 9.36 1.12 10.63
N LEU A 138 10.26 2.04 10.27
CA LEU A 138 11.71 1.86 10.36
C LEU A 138 12.23 1.97 11.80
N LYS A 139 11.54 2.74 12.63
CA LYS A 139 11.84 2.94 14.05
C LYS A 139 10.69 2.39 14.90
N LYS A 140 11.03 1.63 15.94
CA LYS A 140 10.06 1.12 16.92
C LYS A 140 9.61 2.23 17.86
#